data_AF-T1C2C5-F1
#
_entry.id   AF-T1C2C5-F1
#
_cell.length_a   1.000
_cell.length_b   1.000
_cell.length_c   1.000
_cell.angle_alpha   90.00
_cell.angle_beta   90.00
_cell.angle_gamma   90.00
#
_symmetry.space_group_name_H-M   'P 1'
#
loop_
_entity.id
_entity.type
_entity.pdbx_description
1 polymer ?
#
loop_
_entity_poly.entity_id
_entity_poly.type
_entity_poly.pdbx_seq_one_letter_code
_entity_poly.pdbx_strand_id
1 'polypeptide(L)'
;MAFVTEDTVRAPFPFVERLYRACREAGADRLVVSDTVGIMTPSTFRAFLREFRRRVEPTDWSVHCHNDFGMATANTLTALEEGVQSPHVCVNGLGERAGNT
;
A
#
# COMPACT_ATOMS: atom_id res chain seq x y z
N MET A 1 12.19 7.98 -8.12
CA MET A 1 11.25 8.84 -7.39
C MET A 1 10.02 8.03 -6.96
N ALA A 2 9.80 7.90 -5.65
CA ALA A 2 8.60 7.25 -5.11
C ALA A 2 7.42 8.21 -5.06
N PHE A 3 6.23 7.75 -5.47
CA PHE A 3 4.96 8.43 -5.26
C PHE A 3 4.11 7.68 -4.23
N VAL A 4 3.70 8.39 -3.18
CA VAL A 4 2.89 7.85 -2.09
C VAL A 4 1.49 8.38 -2.22
N THR A 5 0.48 7.50 -2.27
CA THR A 5 -0.89 7.95 -2.02
C THR A 5 -1.19 7.89 -0.54
N GLU A 6 -1.82 8.95 -0.06
CA GLU A 6 -2.56 8.91 1.17
C GLU A 6 -3.94 8.28 0.90
N ASP A 7 -4.40 7.44 1.82
CA ASP A 7 -5.72 6.82 1.83
C ASP A 7 -6.07 5.90 0.65
N THR A 8 -5.06 5.19 0.13
CA THR A 8 -5.19 4.36 -1.08
C THR A 8 -6.33 3.35 -1.00
N VAL A 9 -6.47 2.67 0.14
CA VAL A 9 -7.39 1.54 0.30
C VAL A 9 -8.87 1.96 0.45
N ARG A 10 -9.14 3.24 0.72
CA ARG A 10 -10.51 3.80 0.76
C ARG A 10 -10.87 4.63 -0.46
N ALA A 11 -9.88 5.10 -1.22
CA ALA A 11 -10.12 5.84 -2.45
C ALA A 11 -10.85 4.98 -3.50
N PRO A 12 -11.72 5.57 -4.34
CA PRO A 12 -12.33 4.85 -5.44
C PRO A 12 -11.25 4.27 -6.36
N PHE A 13 -11.25 2.95 -6.51
CA PHE A 13 -10.18 2.26 -7.22
C PHE A 13 -9.90 2.84 -8.63
N PRO A 14 -10.90 3.17 -9.49
CA PRO A 14 -10.63 3.78 -10.80
C PRO A 14 -9.89 5.12 -10.73
N PHE A 15 -10.03 5.86 -9.63
CA PHE A 15 -9.26 7.08 -9.41
C PHE A 15 -7.79 6.77 -9.10
N VAL A 16 -7.53 5.80 -8.21
CA VAL A 16 -6.17 5.34 -7.87
C VAL A 16 -5.44 4.85 -9.12
N GLU A 17 -6.10 4.06 -9.97
CA GLU A 17 -5.55 3.57 -11.23
C GLU A 17 -5.11 4.71 -12.16
N ARG A 18 -5.97 5.72 -12.38
CA ARG A 18 -5.64 6.88 -13.20
C ARG A 18 -4.51 7.71 -12.61
N LEU A 19 -4.53 7.93 -11.30
CA LEU A 19 -3.50 8.69 -10.59
C LEU A 19 -2.13 8.01 -10.74
N TYR A 20 -2.07 6.70 -10.51
CA TYR A 20 -0.81 5.94 -10.63
C TYR A 20 -0.26 5.91 -12.03
N ARG A 21 -1.12 5.79 -13.05
CA ARG A 21 -0.70 5.92 -14.44
C ARG A 21 -0.08 7.30 -14.71
N ALA A 22 -0.76 8.37 -14.28
CA ALA A 22 -0.25 9.73 -14.45
C ALA A 22 1.08 9.94 -13.71
N CYS A 23 1.23 9.42 -12.50
CA CYS A 23 2.49 9.51 -11.75
C CYS A 23 3.63 8.75 -12.42
N ARG A 24 3.35 7.58 -13.02
CA ARG A 24 4.32 6.82 -13.82
C ARG A 24 4.76 7.59 -15.06
N GLU A 25 3.81 8.16 -15.80
CA GLU A 25 4.08 9.01 -16.97
C GLU A 25 4.89 10.25 -16.59
N ALA A 26 4.71 10.77 -15.38
CA ALA A 26 5.49 11.86 -14.81
C ALA A 26 6.88 11.43 -14.25
N GLY A 27 7.24 10.15 -14.34
CA GLY A 27 8.57 9.64 -13.97
C GLY A 27 8.68 9.02 -12.58
N ALA A 28 7.57 8.70 -11.91
CA ALA A 28 7.63 7.88 -10.68
C ALA A 28 8.13 6.46 -11.01
N ASP A 29 9.16 5.98 -10.31
CA ASP A 29 9.70 4.63 -10.48
C ASP A 29 9.13 3.64 -9.45
N ARG A 30 8.56 4.17 -8.37
CA ARG A 30 7.97 3.41 -7.27
C ARG A 30 6.63 3.99 -6.86
N LEU A 31 5.67 3.12 -6.60
CA LEU A 31 4.31 3.51 -6.20
C LEU A 31 3.96 2.82 -4.87
N VAL A 32 3.42 3.58 -3.92
CA VAL A 32 3.18 3.11 -2.55
C VAL A 32 1.69 3.02 -2.26
N VAL A 33 1.22 1.82 -1.92
CA VAL A 33 -0.13 1.56 -1.43
C VAL A 33 -0.17 1.72 0.09
N SER A 34 -1.07 2.57 0.58
CA SER A 34 -1.17 2.95 1.99
C SER A 34 -2.49 2.51 2.61
N ASP A 35 -2.42 1.80 3.72
CA ASP A 35 -3.52 1.62 4.67
C ASP A 35 -3.44 2.70 5.75
N THR A 36 -3.76 3.94 5.36
CA THR A 36 -3.57 5.15 6.17
C THR A 36 -4.31 5.11 7.50
N VAL A 37 -5.47 4.45 7.55
CA VAL A 37 -6.31 4.35 8.77
C VAL A 37 -6.15 3.00 9.47
N GLY A 38 -5.31 2.10 8.94
CA GLY A 38 -5.03 0.80 9.55
C GLY A 38 -6.22 -0.16 9.56
N ILE A 39 -7.17 -0.01 8.61
CA ILE A 39 -8.47 -0.71 8.62
C ILE A 39 -8.46 -2.03 7.85
N MET A 40 -7.39 -2.32 7.12
CA MET A 40 -7.34 -3.52 6.29
C MET A 40 -7.11 -4.76 7.16
N THR A 41 -7.70 -5.88 6.74
CA THR A 41 -7.35 -7.20 7.24
C THR A 41 -6.54 -7.93 6.17
N PRO A 42 -5.80 -9.00 6.52
CA PRO A 42 -5.03 -9.74 5.52
C PRO A 42 -5.86 -10.20 4.31
N SER A 43 -7.09 -10.66 4.53
CA SER A 43 -7.95 -11.14 3.45
C SER A 43 -8.46 -10.00 2.55
N THR A 44 -8.88 -8.87 3.12
CA THR A 44 -9.34 -7.73 2.32
C THR A 44 -8.18 -7.05 1.60
N PHE A 45 -6.99 -7.02 2.22
CA PHE A 45 -5.82 -6.42 1.60
C PHE A 45 -5.28 -7.25 0.45
N ARG A 46 -5.29 -8.58 0.59
CA ARG A 46 -4.99 -9.50 -0.52
C ARG A 46 -5.92 -9.26 -1.71
N ALA A 47 -7.23 -9.17 -1.46
CA ALA A 47 -8.21 -8.92 -2.51
C ALA A 47 -7.95 -7.58 -3.20
N PHE A 48 -7.68 -6.52 -2.43
CA PHE A 48 -7.31 -5.21 -2.96
C PHE A 48 -6.06 -5.27 -3.83
N LEU A 49 -4.98 -5.88 -3.35
CA LEU A 49 -3.69 -5.97 -4.06
C LEU A 49 -3.78 -6.79 -5.35
N ARG A 50 -4.60 -7.85 -5.37
CA ARG A 50 -4.83 -8.62 -6.60
C ARG A 50 -5.53 -7.80 -7.68
N GLU A 51 -6.59 -7.08 -7.30
CA GLU A 51 -7.29 -6.22 -8.24
C GLU A 51 -6.40 -5.08 -8.69
N PHE A 52 -5.62 -4.53 -7.77
CA PHE A 52 -4.56 -3.53 -7.98
C PHE A 52 -3.56 -3.97 -9.05
N ARG A 53 -2.90 -5.10 -8.84
CA ARG A 53 -1.89 -5.63 -9.78
C ARG A 53 -2.47 -6.04 -11.13
N ARG A 54 -3.77 -6.36 -11.21
CA ARG A 54 -4.44 -6.70 -12.48
C ARG A 54 -4.63 -5.47 -13.38
N ARG A 55 -4.81 -4.29 -12.79
CA ARG A 55 -5.18 -3.05 -13.49
C ARG A 55 -4.04 -2.06 -13.65
N VAL A 56 -3.06 -2.09 -12.76
CA VAL A 56 -1.91 -1.19 -12.81
C VAL A 56 -0.68 -1.93 -13.30
N GLU A 57 0.02 -1.33 -14.28
CA GLU A 57 1.22 -1.92 -14.88
C GLU A 57 2.28 -2.24 -13.84
N PRO A 58 2.99 -3.39 -13.96
CA PRO A 58 4.05 -3.76 -13.03
C PRO A 58 5.09 -2.64 -12.84
N THR A 59 5.38 -2.32 -11.59
CA THR A 59 6.44 -1.41 -11.17
C THR A 59 7.00 -1.86 -9.83
N ASP A 60 8.04 -1.20 -9.31
CA ASP A 60 8.47 -1.38 -7.93
C ASP A 60 7.35 -0.91 -6.99
N TRP A 61 6.67 -1.87 -6.37
CA TRP A 61 5.57 -1.62 -5.45
C TRP A 61 6.07 -1.54 -4.03
N SER A 62 5.56 -0.55 -3.29
CA SER A 62 5.74 -0.46 -1.86
C SER A 62 4.41 -0.49 -1.12
N VAL A 63 4.48 -0.84 0.16
CA VAL A 63 3.32 -0.85 1.04
C VAL A 63 3.60 -0.11 2.33
N HIS A 64 2.60 0.61 2.83
CA HIS A 64 2.65 1.31 4.12
C HIS A 64 1.40 0.97 4.93
N CYS A 65 1.57 0.23 6.03
CA CYS A 65 0.47 -0.22 6.87
C CYS A 65 0.52 0.42 8.26
N HIS A 66 -0.63 0.93 8.72
CA HIS A 66 -0.80 1.39 10.09
C HIS A 66 -1.39 0.30 10.98
N ASN A 67 -1.12 0.37 12.28
CA ASN A 67 -1.36 -0.72 13.22
C ASN A 67 -2.59 -0.54 14.12
N ASP A 68 -3.57 0.28 13.71
CA ASP A 68 -4.74 0.65 14.51
C ASP A 68 -5.51 -0.55 15.10
N PHE A 69 -5.56 -1.66 14.35
CA PHE A 69 -6.20 -2.90 14.79
C PHE A 69 -5.22 -4.07 14.98
N GLY A 70 -3.91 -3.78 15.16
CA GLY A 70 -2.88 -4.81 15.37
C GLY A 70 -2.55 -5.64 14.12
N MET A 71 -2.95 -5.17 12.94
CA MET A 71 -2.84 -5.92 11.68
C MET A 71 -1.67 -5.49 10.78
N ALA A 72 -0.88 -4.47 11.15
CA ALA A 72 0.11 -3.87 10.24
C ALA A 72 1.14 -4.89 9.72
N THR A 73 1.72 -5.69 10.63
CA THR A 73 2.68 -6.74 10.27
C THR A 73 2.04 -7.81 9.39
N ALA A 74 0.83 -8.27 9.71
CA ALA A 74 0.13 -9.30 8.94
C ALA A 74 -0.25 -8.80 7.53
N ASN A 75 -0.69 -7.54 7.42
CA ASN A 75 -0.99 -6.89 6.14
C ASN A 75 0.29 -6.69 5.31
N THR A 76 1.40 -6.33 5.94
CA THR A 76 2.69 -6.17 5.26
C THR A 76 3.19 -7.49 4.70
N LEU A 77 3.16 -8.57 5.49
CA LEU A 77 3.53 -9.91 5.00
C LEU A 77 2.61 -10.37 3.86
N THR A 78 1.30 -10.12 3.99
CA THR A 78 0.33 -10.41 2.92
C THR A 78 0.67 -9.67 1.63
N ALA A 79 1.11 -8.41 1.73
CA ALA A 79 1.51 -7.64 0.56
C ALA A 79 2.76 -8.22 -0.11
N LEU A 80 3.75 -8.66 0.68
CA LEU A 80 4.95 -9.34 0.16
C LEU A 80 4.59 -10.65 -0.54
N GLU A 81 3.68 -11.46 0.02
CA GLU A 81 3.18 -12.68 -0.60
C GLU A 81 2.44 -12.42 -1.92
N GLU A 82 1.75 -11.28 -2.02
CA GLU A 82 1.13 -10.78 -3.24
C GLU A 82 2.10 -9.95 -4.09
N GLY A 83 3.42 -10.13 -3.92
CA GLY A 83 4.48 -9.65 -4.80
C GLY A 83 4.85 -8.17 -4.68
N VAL A 84 4.46 -7.49 -3.60
CA VAL A 84 5.03 -6.19 -3.23
C VAL A 84 6.49 -6.39 -2.80
N GLN A 85 7.37 -5.47 -3.17
CA GLN A 85 8.82 -5.65 -3.00
C GLN A 85 9.39 -4.87 -1.81
N SER A 86 8.78 -3.73 -1.49
CA SER A 86 9.36 -2.76 -0.56
C SER A 86 8.37 -2.40 0.57
N PRO A 87 8.46 -3.02 1.75
CA PRO A 87 7.63 -2.64 2.88
C PRO A 87 8.17 -1.38 3.57
N HIS A 88 7.29 -0.44 3.91
CA HIS A 88 7.58 0.63 4.86
C HIS A 88 7.37 0.10 6.27
N VAL A 89 8.38 0.27 7.12
CA VAL A 89 8.41 -0.18 8.51
C VAL A 89 9.08 0.88 9.37
N CYS A 90 8.90 0.80 10.68
CA CYS A 90 9.64 1.63 11.61
C CYS A 90 10.20 0.80 12.78
N VAL A 91 11.37 1.18 13.28
CA VAL A 91 11.93 0.55 14.49
C VAL A 91 10.92 0.69 15.63
N ASN A 92 10.60 -0.43 16.28
CA ASN A 92 9.58 -0.53 17.32
C ASN A 92 8.15 -0.14 16.88
N GLY A 93 7.87 -0.13 15.58
CA GLY A 93 6.57 0.27 15.03
C GLY A 93 6.23 1.75 15.28
N LEU A 94 7.23 2.61 15.53
CA LEU A 94 6.98 4.02 15.82
C LEU A 94 6.26 4.72 14.66
N GLY A 95 5.25 5.53 15.00
CA GLY A 95 4.40 6.23 14.04
C GLY A 95 3.24 6.94 14.74
N GLU A 96 2.40 7.62 13.97
CA GLU A 96 1.17 8.20 14.50
C GLU A 96 0.21 7.11 15.02
N ARG A 97 -0.65 7.48 15.97
CA ARG A 97 -1.68 6.60 16.56
C ARG A 97 -1.09 5.30 17.15
N ALA A 98 -1.56 4.14 16.68
CA ALA A 98 -1.08 2.83 17.09
C ALA A 98 0.26 2.44 16.41
N GLY A 99 0.80 3.32 15.56
CA GLY A 99 2.10 3.12 14.93
C GLY A 99 2.03 2.47 13.55
N ASN A 100 3.22 2.16 13.05
CA ASN A 100 3.47 1.50 11.78
C ASN A 100 3.78 0.00 11.98
N THR A 101 4.00 -0.71 10.87
CA THR A 101 4.61 -2.06 10.87
C THR A 101 5.99 -2.08 11.53
#